data_AF-A0AA38CNW3-F1
#
_entry.id   AF-A0AA38CNW3-F1
#
_cell.length_a   1.000
_cell.length_b   1.000
_cell.length_c   1.000
_cell.angle_alpha   90.00
_cell.angle_beta   90.00
_cell.angle_gamma   90.00
#
_symmetry.space_group_name_H-M   'P 1'
#
loop_
_entity.id
_entity.type
_entity.pdbx_description
1 polymer ?
#
loop_
_entity_poly.entity_id
_entity_poly.type
_entity_poly.pdbx_seq_one_letter_code
_entity_poly.pdbx_strand_id
1 'polypeptide(L)'
;FKYVNQACCGIGKFGGFFICMPESPVCRKEQYYLFWDAFHPTDRMLKQMADLLWENVPPYNSLEAASVWARFFLHRLGGSASTGRRKGKHGTPGMTVGDAFLWK
;
A
#
# COMPACT_ATOMS: atom_id res chain seq x y z
N PHE A 1 0.97 -11.37 0.81
CA PHE A 1 0.53 -12.18 -0.35
C PHE A 1 0.76 -13.66 -0.05
N LYS A 2 0.01 -14.57 -0.69
CA LYS A 2 0.25 -16.03 -0.60
C LYS A 2 1.17 -16.51 -1.74
N TYR A 3 0.99 -15.94 -2.93
CA TYR A 3 1.82 -16.22 -4.09
C TYR A 3 2.54 -14.94 -4.52
N VAL A 4 3.86 -14.97 -4.46
CA VAL A 4 4.73 -13.83 -4.81
C VAL A 4 5.53 -14.07 -6.08
N ASN A 5 5.61 -15.32 -6.52
CA ASN A 5 6.36 -15.77 -7.69
C ASN A 5 5.44 -16.33 -8.78
N GLN A 6 4.12 -16.13 -8.68
CA GLN A 6 3.12 -16.57 -9.65
C GLN A 6 2.21 -15.40 -9.97
N ALA A 7 1.71 -15.36 -11.21
CA ALA A 7 0.72 -14.40 -11.67
C ALA A 7 -0.70 -14.97 -11.52
N CYS A 8 -1.69 -14.08 -11.38
CA CYS A 8 -3.11 -14.47 -11.31
C CYS A 8 -3.70 -14.75 -12.69
N CYS A 9 -3.36 -13.95 -13.70
CA CYS A 9 -3.76 -14.11 -15.09
C CYS A 9 -2.54 -14.41 -15.96
N GLY A 10 -2.58 -15.53 -16.69
CA GLY A 10 -1.60 -15.79 -17.74
C GLY A 10 -1.26 -17.26 -17.92
N ILE A 11 -0.28 -17.50 -18.79
CA ILE A 11 0.17 -18.81 -19.23
C ILE A 11 1.67 -18.97 -19.03
N GLY A 12 2.18 -20.19 -19.27
CA GLY A 12 3.60 -20.50 -19.19
C GLY A 12 4.12 -20.59 -17.76
N LYS A 13 5.44 -20.44 -17.60
CA LYS A 13 6.10 -20.61 -16.29
C LYS A 13 5.55 -19.61 -15.28
N PHE A 14 5.07 -20.13 -14.15
CA PHE A 14 4.43 -19.37 -13.09
C PHE A 14 3.20 -18.52 -13.49
N GLY A 15 2.62 -18.78 -14.68
CA GLY A 15 1.53 -17.97 -15.24
C GLY A 15 1.96 -16.58 -15.73
N GLY A 16 3.26 -16.30 -15.80
CA GLY A 16 3.81 -14.97 -16.10
C GLY A 16 4.63 -14.92 -17.38
N PHE A 17 4.17 -15.53 -18.48
CA PHE A 17 4.88 -15.47 -19.77
C PHE A 17 4.75 -14.10 -20.45
N PHE A 18 3.58 -13.47 -20.38
CA PHE A 18 3.30 -12.17 -21.01
C PHE A 18 2.18 -11.44 -20.27
N ILE A 19 1.71 -10.31 -20.81
CA ILE A 19 0.51 -9.62 -20.28
C ILE A 19 -0.73 -10.52 -20.34
N CYS A 20 -1.71 -10.24 -19.50
CA CYS A 20 -2.99 -10.94 -19.52
C CYS A 20 -3.70 -10.78 -20.88
N MET A 21 -4.11 -11.89 -21.50
CA MET A 21 -4.81 -11.94 -22.79
C MET A 21 -6.21 -12.54 -22.59
N PRO A 22 -7.19 -12.29 -23.50
CA PRO A 22 -8.57 -12.75 -23.33
C PRO A 22 -8.74 -14.25 -23.09
N GLU A 23 -7.83 -15.08 -23.63
CA GLU A 23 -7.87 -16.54 -23.51
C GLU A 23 -7.01 -17.08 -22.33
N SER A 24 -6.32 -16.20 -21.61
CA SER A 24 -5.47 -16.59 -20.50
C SER A 24 -6.30 -17.11 -19.32
N PRO A 25 -5.88 -18.21 -18.66
CA PRO A 25 -6.47 -18.63 -17.40
C PRO A 25 -6.34 -17.54 -16.34
N VAL A 26 -7.42 -17.32 -15.58
CA VAL A 26 -7.47 -16.34 -14.49
C VAL A 26 -7.70 -17.06 -13.16
N CYS A 27 -6.99 -16.64 -12.12
CA CYS A 27 -7.10 -17.20 -10.78
C CYS A 27 -8.44 -16.81 -10.10
N ARG A 28 -8.91 -17.62 -9.13
CA ARG A 28 -10.19 -17.34 -8.45
C ARG A 28 -10.13 -16.18 -7.44
N LYS A 29 -8.96 -15.88 -6.89
CA LYS A 29 -8.77 -14.90 -5.80
C LYS A 29 -7.51 -14.08 -6.03
N GLU A 30 -7.64 -12.98 -6.76
CA GLU A 30 -6.54 -12.07 -7.12
C GLU A 30 -5.78 -11.55 -5.89
N GLN A 31 -6.49 -11.20 -4.82
CA GLN A 31 -5.92 -10.68 -3.57
C GLN A 31 -4.84 -11.57 -2.91
N TYR A 32 -4.69 -12.83 -3.32
CA TYR A 32 -3.64 -13.71 -2.82
C TYR A 32 -2.34 -13.64 -3.63
N TYR A 33 -2.38 -13.05 -4.81
CA TYR A 33 -1.25 -12.92 -5.73
C TYR A 33 -0.66 -11.51 -5.66
N LEU A 34 0.66 -11.42 -5.72
CA LEU A 34 1.36 -10.13 -5.80
C LEU A 34 1.24 -9.53 -7.20
N PHE A 35 1.28 -10.38 -8.23
CA PHE A 35 1.24 -9.98 -9.64
C PHE A 35 -0.07 -10.40 -10.32
N TRP A 36 -0.64 -9.50 -11.12
CA TRP A 36 -1.77 -9.80 -11.99
C TRP A 36 -1.29 -10.60 -13.19
N ASP A 37 -0.26 -10.13 -13.89
CA ASP A 37 0.42 -10.80 -15.01
C ASP A 37 1.95 -10.66 -14.88
N ALA A 38 2.71 -10.88 -15.95
CA ALA A 38 4.17 -10.79 -15.91
C ALA A 38 4.73 -9.39 -15.59
N PHE A 39 3.96 -8.32 -15.84
CA PHE A 39 4.42 -6.93 -15.78
C PHE A 39 3.63 -6.07 -14.78
N HIS A 40 2.39 -6.46 -14.47
CA HIS A 40 1.49 -5.65 -13.65
C HIS A 40 1.31 -6.24 -12.24
N PRO A 41 1.38 -5.41 -11.18
CA PRO A 41 0.96 -5.81 -9.84
C PRO A 41 -0.57 -6.00 -9.78
N THR A 42 -1.05 -6.75 -8.80
CA THR A 42 -2.50 -6.82 -8.50
C THR A 42 -3.01 -5.50 -7.90
N ASP A 43 -4.32 -5.27 -7.98
CA ASP A 43 -4.95 -4.09 -7.35
C ASP A 43 -4.64 -3.99 -5.86
N ARG A 44 -4.57 -5.15 -5.19
CA ARG A 44 -4.18 -5.22 -3.78
C ARG A 44 -2.76 -4.68 -3.57
N MET A 45 -1.81 -5.09 -4.40
CA MET A 45 -0.42 -4.64 -4.30
C MET A 45 -0.30 -3.16 -4.63
N LEU A 46 -0.97 -2.71 -5.69
CA LEU A 46 -0.97 -1.31 -6.07
C LEU A 46 -1.52 -0.42 -4.95
N LYS A 47 -2.61 -0.82 -4.30
CA LYS A 47 -3.16 -0.11 -3.13
C LYS A 47 -2.17 -0.03 -1.98
N GLN A 48 -1.56 -1.15 -1.59
CA GLN A 48 -0.56 -1.15 -0.51
C GLN A 48 0.66 -0.28 -0.83
N MET A 49 1.11 -0.29 -2.09
CA MET A 49 2.22 0.54 -2.52
C MET A 49 1.84 2.02 -2.49
N ALA A 50 0.63 2.37 -2.93
CA ALA A 50 0.11 3.73 -2.85
C ALA A 50 0.05 4.20 -1.38
N ASP A 51 -0.51 3.40 -0.47
CA ASP A 51 -0.59 3.76 0.95
C ASP A 51 0.79 4.08 1.53
N LEU A 52 1.79 3.23 1.27
CA LEU A 52 3.17 3.44 1.72
C LEU A 52 3.82 4.69 1.10
N LEU A 53 3.55 4.96 -0.18
CA LEU A 53 4.07 6.15 -0.84
C LEU A 53 3.43 7.40 -0.22
N TRP A 54 2.11 7.44 -0.11
CA TRP A 54 1.37 8.60 0.38
C TRP A 54 1.59 8.88 1.87
N GLU A 55 1.88 7.88 2.69
CA GLU A 55 2.28 8.08 4.09
C GLU A 55 3.61 8.82 4.25
N ASN A 56 4.49 8.79 3.23
CA ASN A 56 5.85 9.33 3.29
C ASN A 56 6.10 10.51 2.34
N VAL A 57 5.08 10.96 1.62
CA VAL A 57 5.18 12.15 0.74
C VAL A 57 5.12 13.41 1.60
N PRO A 58 6.17 14.25 1.64
CA PRO A 58 6.08 15.55 2.29
C PRO A 58 5.07 16.43 1.52
N PRO A 59 4.35 17.33 2.20
CA PRO A 59 3.38 18.18 1.53
C PRO A 59 4.08 19.05 0.46
N TYR A 60 3.48 19.13 -0.73
CA TYR A 60 4.03 19.78 -1.93
C TYR A 60 4.14 21.31 -1.84
N ASN A 61 3.80 21.91 -0.69
CA ASN A 61 4.00 23.32 -0.38
C ASN A 61 5.06 23.50 0.72
N SER A 62 6.05 24.34 0.42
CA SER A 62 7.30 24.47 1.18
C SER A 62 7.15 25.00 2.61
N LEU A 63 6.10 25.78 2.89
CA LEU A 63 5.85 26.36 4.21
C LEU A 63 5.22 25.37 5.21
N GLU A 64 4.44 24.39 4.74
CA GLU A 64 3.83 23.36 5.59
C GLU A 64 4.77 22.17 5.81
N ALA A 65 5.64 21.84 4.84
CA ALA A 65 6.64 20.80 5.02
C ALA A 65 7.61 21.11 6.18
N ALA A 66 7.99 22.37 6.35
CA ALA A 66 8.87 22.81 7.44
C ALA A 66 8.22 22.65 8.83
N SER A 67 6.90 22.81 8.95
CA SER A 67 6.17 22.72 10.21
C SER A 67 5.98 21.27 10.68
N VAL A 68 5.77 20.34 9.73
CA VAL A 68 5.59 18.91 9.99
C VAL A 68 6.91 18.24 10.40
N TRP A 69 8.02 18.53 9.72
CA TRP A 69 9.34 18.03 10.12
C TRP A 69 9.80 18.63 11.44
N ALA A 70 9.56 19.92 11.70
CA ALA A 70 9.89 20.54 12.99
C ALA A 70 9.14 19.87 14.17
N ARG A 71 7.86 19.51 13.99
CA ARG A 71 7.08 18.77 15.00
C ARG A 71 7.57 17.33 15.18
N PHE A 72 7.96 16.65 14.09
CA PHE A 72 8.57 15.31 14.16
C PHE A 72 9.94 15.29 14.86
N PHE A 73 10.80 16.29 14.60
CA PHE A 73 12.10 16.44 15.28
C PHE A 73 11.94 16.79 16.77
N LEU A 74 10.96 17.62 17.13
CA LEU A 74 10.68 17.95 18.53
C LEU A 74 10.07 16.77 19.31
N HIS A 75 9.25 15.93 18.67
CA HIS A 75 8.72 14.73 19.32
C HIS A 75 9.78 13.62 19.48
N ARG A 76 10.81 13.60 18.62
CA ARG A 76 11.90 12.60 18.67
C ARG A 76 13.03 12.97 19.65
N LEU A 77 13.18 14.25 20.02
CA LEU A 77 14.11 14.70 21.06
C LEU A 77 13.50 14.65 22.48
N GLY A 78 12.19 14.36 22.60
CA GLY A 78 11.48 14.18 23.87
C GLY A 78 11.56 12.77 24.45
N GLY A 79 12.74 12.40 24.96
CA GLY A 79 13.03 11.46 26.07
C GLY A 79 12.17 10.20 26.29
N SER A 80 12.84 9.04 26.26
CA SER A 80 12.39 7.79 26.91
C SER A 80 12.47 7.90 28.44
N ALA A 81 11.37 7.65 29.17
CA ALA A 81 11.39 6.89 30.44
C ALA A 81 9.98 6.58 31.00
N SER A 82 9.81 5.28 31.33
CA SER A 82 8.94 4.66 32.35
C SER A 82 7.47 4.26 32.03
N THR A 83 7.33 2.95 31.88
CA THR A 83 6.31 2.04 32.48
C THR A 83 4.82 2.41 32.42
N GLY A 84 4.04 1.62 31.67
CA GLY A 84 2.59 1.52 31.89
C GLY A 84 1.79 1.07 30.67
N ARG A 85 1.54 -0.23 30.56
CA ARG A 85 0.62 -0.84 29.60
C ARG A 85 -0.80 -0.25 29.78
N ARG A 86 -1.34 0.43 28.77
CA ARG A 86 -2.79 0.54 28.54
C ARG A 86 -3.12 0.25 27.09
N LYS A 87 -3.91 -0.82 26.90
CA LYS A 87 -4.58 -1.16 25.65
C LYS A 87 -5.63 -0.08 25.37
N GLY A 88 -5.71 0.40 24.13
CA GLY A 88 -6.80 1.21 23.62
C GLY A 88 -6.90 1.02 22.12
N LYS A 89 -7.91 0.27 21.67
CA LYS A 89 -8.36 0.19 20.28
C LYS A 89 -8.95 1.54 19.86
N HIS A 90 -9.18 1.71 18.55
CA HIS A 90 -9.64 2.90 17.80
C HIS A 90 -8.45 3.56 17.09
N GLY A 91 -8.16 3.24 15.83
CA GLY A 91 -9.09 3.25 14.70
C GLY A 91 -9.01 4.62 14.05
N THR A 92 -7.88 4.92 13.40
CA THR A 92 -7.78 6.05 12.49
C THR A 92 -8.62 5.72 11.25
N PRO A 93 -9.46 6.64 10.75
CA PRO A 93 -10.09 6.46 9.46
C PRO A 93 -8.97 6.60 8.42
N GLY A 94 -8.34 5.48 8.07
CA GLY A 94 -7.50 5.43 6.88
C GLY A 94 -8.39 5.77 5.71
N MET A 95 -8.15 6.92 5.07
CA MET A 95 -8.74 7.22 3.76
C MET A 95 -8.32 6.08 2.85
N THR A 96 -9.27 5.22 2.53
CA THR A 96 -9.02 4.14 1.61
C THR A 96 -9.08 4.73 0.20
N VAL A 97 -8.36 4.15 -0.76
CA VAL A 97 -8.41 4.57 -2.18
C VAL A 97 -9.86 4.67 -2.73
N GLY A 98 -10.84 3.98 -2.13
CA GLY A 98 -12.27 4.13 -2.48
C GLY A 98 -12.86 5.50 -2.12
N ASP A 99 -12.33 6.17 -1.10
CA ASP A 99 -12.82 7.47 -0.63
C ASP A 99 -12.35 8.63 -1.52
N ALA A 100 -11.30 8.42 -2.32
CA ALA A 100 -10.83 9.38 -3.31
C ALA A 100 -11.69 9.41 -4.59
N PHE A 101 -12.42 8.32 -4.90
CA PHE A 101 -13.25 8.20 -6.12
C PHE A 101 -14.68 8.73 -5.94
N LEU A 102 -15.08 9.07 -4.70
CA LEU A 102 -16.38 9.66 -4.37
C LEU A 102 -16.43 11.19 -4.53
N TRP A 103 -15.33 11.82 -4.96
CA TRP A 103 -15.31 13.22 -5.40
C TRP A 103 -15.33 13.32 -6.94
N LYS A 104 -16.35 12.70 -7.54
CA LYS A 104 -16.77 12.95 -8.92
C LYS A 104 -18.21 13.42 -8.93
#